data_AF-A0A5F1Z7Q2-F1
#
_entry.id   AF-A0A5F1Z7Q2-F1
#
_cell.length_a   1.000
_cell.length_b   1.000
_cell.length_c   1.000
_cell.angle_alpha   90.00
_cell.angle_beta   90.00
_cell.angle_gamma   90.00
#
_symmetry.space_group_name_H-M   'P 1'
#
loop_
_entity.id
_entity.type
_entity.pdbx_description
1 polymer ?
#
loop_
_entity_poly.entity_id
_entity_poly.type
_entity_poly.pdbx_seq_one_letter_code
_entity_poly.pdbx_strand_id
1 'polypeptide(L)'
;MNGPDLWARDLTTQSSVCVAVDLVSSGTYVEVYKERSLSLNFDLVKFARDFDTLTYPTLVATFGEPSDVDGDGKVKILVMDIRDGATANSAYVAGYFDPVNYFPDNFFSRIRSNYAEVLYMDGKELIAALKNDPNAFASTAAHEFQHLLRYPRMRSANQTDETWINEGTSEVASDIAGYGPQNGRMDCYSGVNDSRCSDGINGVSLLDWDSSGSDILKQYSYAYVFMRYLYDISGTNDSQRQNFFRETVVGASGTRANSTGNLINVFRNTAYAPNFDASLLGNNNADVFFRVFALLGAQSFGIANLTAVEQVTSDGASPTTINLATALTRYPLSTTLARIVTNPVVPTTNRGSIKQGATNFYTAAMGTPSISAGSSRKNYGRVTTVTTKGIFFWADSPAGINASAKYVQTNEEGTSLTIPKKPRSLKSVIESSSGPIPICGIEFTDDLVRTSESIPIE
;
A
#
# COMPACT_ATOMS: atom_id res chain seq x y z
N MET A 1 2.57 11.85 -34.06
CA MET A 1 1.22 11.26 -34.16
C MET A 1 0.68 11.27 -32.74
N ASN A 2 -0.32 12.10 -32.46
CA ASN A 2 -0.88 12.22 -31.12
C ASN A 2 -1.86 11.05 -30.90
N GLY A 3 -1.71 10.32 -29.80
CA GLY A 3 -2.65 9.28 -29.37
C GLY A 3 -3.99 9.88 -28.92
N PRO A 4 -5.00 9.06 -28.57
CA PRO A 4 -6.20 9.58 -27.92
C PRO A 4 -5.84 10.23 -26.58
N ASP A 5 -6.54 11.30 -26.22
CA ASP A 5 -6.37 11.96 -24.92
C ASP A 5 -6.94 11.07 -23.80
N LEU A 6 -6.49 11.28 -22.56
CA LEU A 6 -6.79 10.38 -21.44
C LEU A 6 -7.63 11.09 -20.37
N TRP A 7 -8.62 10.37 -19.83
CA TRP A 7 -9.32 10.79 -18.62
C TRP A 7 -8.39 10.66 -17.42
N ALA A 8 -8.35 11.67 -16.56
CA ALA A 8 -7.70 11.63 -15.25
C ALA A 8 -8.68 12.13 -14.18
N ARG A 9 -8.45 11.79 -12.92
CA ARG A 9 -9.24 12.32 -11.80
C ARG A 9 -8.65 13.63 -11.29
N ASP A 10 -9.51 14.62 -11.14
CA ASP A 10 -9.24 15.79 -10.33
C ASP A 10 -9.58 15.44 -8.87
N LEU A 11 -8.55 15.31 -8.04
CA LEU A 11 -8.68 14.85 -6.66
C LEU A 11 -9.27 15.93 -5.74
N THR A 12 -9.28 17.20 -6.15
CA THR A 12 -9.94 18.27 -5.41
C THR A 12 -11.47 18.21 -5.57
N THR A 13 -11.95 17.93 -6.77
CA THR A 13 -13.39 17.90 -7.10
C THR A 13 -13.99 16.50 -7.12
N GLN A 14 -13.14 15.47 -7.15
CA GLN A 14 -13.50 14.07 -7.34
C GLN A 14 -14.28 13.84 -8.66
N SER A 15 -13.94 14.60 -9.69
CA SER A 15 -14.51 14.51 -11.05
C SER A 15 -13.42 14.27 -12.08
N SER A 16 -13.76 13.74 -13.25
CA SER A 16 -12.77 13.48 -14.31
C SER A 16 -12.53 14.67 -15.21
N VAL A 17 -11.28 14.81 -15.65
CA VAL A 17 -10.80 15.83 -16.56
C VAL A 17 -10.16 15.15 -17.77
N CYS A 18 -10.42 15.69 -18.97
CA CYS A 18 -9.80 15.17 -20.19
C CYS A 18 -8.44 15.85 -20.36
N VAL A 19 -7.37 15.07 -20.24
CA VAL A 19 -5.99 15.56 -20.27
C VAL A 19 -5.45 15.40 -21.68
N ALA A 20 -5.01 16.51 -22.26
CA ALA A 20 -4.37 16.50 -23.56
C ALA A 20 -2.96 15.89 -23.48
N VAL A 21 -2.66 14.81 -24.20
CA VAL A 21 -1.40 14.08 -24.03
C VAL A 21 -0.58 13.94 -25.31
N ASP A 22 0.73 13.76 -25.14
CA ASP A 22 1.64 13.30 -26.17
C ASP A 22 2.23 11.94 -25.75
N LEU A 23 2.27 10.99 -26.69
CA LEU A 23 2.96 9.71 -26.49
C LEU A 23 4.47 9.96 -26.48
N VAL A 24 5.13 9.58 -25.39
CA VAL A 24 6.59 9.71 -25.22
C VAL A 24 7.31 8.45 -25.69
N SER A 25 6.81 7.28 -25.31
CA SER A 25 7.41 5.99 -25.63
C SER A 25 6.35 4.89 -25.63
N SER A 26 6.50 3.89 -26.51
CA SER A 26 5.71 2.66 -26.54
C SER A 26 6.67 1.48 -26.55
N GLY A 27 6.76 0.77 -25.42
CA GLY A 27 7.59 -0.40 -25.20
C GLY A 27 6.85 -1.70 -25.53
N THR A 28 7.28 -2.82 -24.93
CA THR A 28 6.60 -4.11 -25.08
C THR A 28 5.30 -4.13 -24.27
N TYR A 29 5.41 -3.76 -23.00
CA TYR A 29 4.37 -3.86 -21.97
C TYR A 29 3.83 -2.51 -21.52
N VAL A 30 4.56 -1.40 -21.75
CA VAL A 30 4.12 -0.08 -21.31
C VAL A 30 4.11 0.99 -22.39
N GLU A 31 3.17 1.92 -22.26
CA GLU A 31 3.15 3.18 -22.99
C GLU A 31 3.22 4.34 -22.02
N VAL A 32 4.15 5.27 -22.25
CA VAL A 32 4.31 6.47 -21.43
C VAL A 32 3.76 7.67 -22.18
N TYR A 33 2.80 8.34 -21.58
CA TYR A 33 2.16 9.55 -22.04
C TYR A 33 2.55 10.71 -21.14
N LYS A 34 2.62 11.91 -21.72
CA LYS A 34 2.88 13.15 -20.98
C LYS A 34 1.78 14.16 -21.30
N GLU A 35 1.26 14.84 -20.29
CA GLU A 35 0.42 16.02 -20.50
C GLU A 35 1.16 17.05 -21.39
N ARG A 36 0.50 17.53 -22.44
CA ARG A 36 1.10 18.38 -23.48
C ARG A 36 1.61 19.70 -22.92
N SER A 37 0.87 20.30 -21.99
CA SER A 37 1.23 21.53 -21.27
C SER A 37 2.36 21.35 -20.27
N LEU A 38 2.64 20.11 -19.84
CA LEU A 38 3.62 19.85 -18.80
C LEU A 38 5.04 20.03 -19.32
N SER A 39 5.76 20.95 -18.71
CA SER A 39 7.22 21.11 -18.86
C SER A 39 7.92 20.31 -17.77
N LEU A 40 8.81 19.39 -18.17
CA LEU A 40 9.54 18.55 -17.22
C LEU A 40 11.01 18.39 -17.65
N ASN A 41 11.90 18.36 -16.66
CA ASN A 41 13.32 18.09 -16.84
C ASN A 41 13.67 16.69 -16.31
N PHE A 42 13.18 15.67 -17.01
CA PHE A 42 13.34 14.27 -16.64
C PHE A 42 13.29 13.38 -17.89
N ASP A 43 14.14 12.35 -17.93
CA ASP A 43 14.24 11.46 -19.09
C ASP A 43 13.15 10.38 -19.02
N LEU A 44 11.96 10.74 -19.51
CA LEU A 44 10.81 9.83 -19.58
C LEU A 44 11.02 8.67 -20.55
N VAL A 45 11.91 8.79 -21.54
CA VAL A 45 12.21 7.69 -22.47
C VAL A 45 13.06 6.63 -21.76
N LYS A 46 14.06 7.05 -20.99
CA LYS A 46 14.82 6.15 -20.13
C LYS A 46 13.92 5.50 -19.08
N PHE A 47 13.08 6.26 -18.40
CA PHE A 47 12.12 5.72 -17.44
C PHE A 47 11.21 4.67 -18.10
N ALA A 48 10.62 4.96 -19.26
CA ALA A 48 9.76 4.03 -19.98
C ALA A 48 10.48 2.70 -20.27
N ARG A 49 11.71 2.76 -20.78
CA ARG A 49 12.52 1.57 -21.06
C ARG A 49 12.82 0.78 -19.79
N ASP A 50 13.25 1.44 -18.73
CA ASP A 50 13.62 0.77 -17.48
C ASP A 50 12.37 0.14 -16.82
N PHE A 51 11.23 0.82 -16.88
CA PHE A 51 9.97 0.25 -16.41
C PHE A 51 9.55 -0.98 -17.22
N ASP A 52 9.58 -0.89 -18.55
CA ASP A 52 9.23 -1.98 -19.48
C ASP A 52 10.10 -3.24 -19.29
N THR A 53 11.40 -3.03 -19.06
CA THR A 53 12.40 -4.11 -19.09
C THR A 53 12.80 -4.64 -17.71
N LEU A 54 12.59 -3.86 -16.65
CA LEU A 54 12.99 -4.22 -15.29
C LEU A 54 11.78 -4.27 -14.35
N THR A 55 11.07 -3.15 -14.18
CA THR A 55 10.00 -3.02 -13.18
C THR A 55 8.81 -3.92 -13.49
N TYR A 56 8.30 -3.85 -14.72
CA TYR A 56 7.15 -4.63 -15.16
C TYR A 56 7.37 -6.15 -14.96
N PRO A 57 8.42 -6.78 -15.55
CA PRO A 57 8.60 -8.21 -15.40
C PRO A 57 8.88 -8.62 -13.94
N THR A 58 9.58 -7.80 -13.16
CA THR A 58 9.86 -8.10 -11.74
C THR A 58 8.59 -8.12 -10.90
N LEU A 59 7.71 -7.13 -11.07
CA LEU A 59 6.47 -7.04 -10.31
C LEU A 59 5.42 -8.03 -10.79
N VAL A 60 5.34 -8.32 -12.09
CA VAL A 60 4.50 -9.40 -12.62
C VAL A 60 4.96 -10.78 -12.10
N ALA A 61 6.28 -11.01 -12.06
CA ALA A 61 6.87 -12.22 -11.48
C ALA A 61 6.68 -12.33 -9.96
N THR A 62 6.20 -11.29 -9.28
CA THR A 62 5.85 -11.33 -7.85
C THR A 62 4.34 -11.40 -7.66
N PHE A 63 3.58 -10.48 -8.26
CA PHE A 63 2.17 -10.25 -7.95
C PHE A 63 1.20 -10.80 -8.99
N GLY A 64 1.69 -11.29 -10.12
CA GLY A 64 0.90 -11.80 -11.25
C GLY A 64 0.65 -10.77 -12.34
N GLU A 65 0.08 -11.23 -13.45
CA GLU A 65 -0.18 -10.41 -14.65
C GLU A 65 -1.24 -9.31 -14.39
N PRO A 66 -1.14 -8.13 -15.02
CA PRO A 66 -2.23 -7.16 -15.01
C PRO A 66 -3.49 -7.73 -15.70
N SER A 67 -4.61 -7.04 -15.58
CA SER A 67 -5.69 -7.20 -16.55
C SER A 67 -5.30 -6.63 -17.92
N ASP A 68 -6.15 -6.86 -18.92
CA ASP A 68 -6.01 -6.29 -20.26
C ASP A 68 -7.42 -5.98 -20.77
N VAL A 69 -8.04 -4.94 -20.20
CA VAL A 69 -9.47 -4.66 -20.42
C VAL A 69 -9.75 -4.08 -21.81
N ASP A 70 -8.79 -3.37 -22.42
CA ASP A 70 -8.89 -2.88 -23.80
C ASP A 70 -8.33 -3.86 -24.85
N GLY A 71 -7.58 -4.89 -24.42
CA GLY A 71 -7.04 -5.93 -25.29
C GLY A 71 -5.82 -5.49 -26.09
N ASP A 72 -5.10 -4.45 -25.64
CA ASP A 72 -3.87 -3.98 -26.28
C ASP A 72 -2.58 -4.54 -25.65
N GLY A 73 -2.70 -5.19 -24.49
CA GLY A 73 -1.61 -5.84 -23.77
C GLY A 73 -0.64 -4.87 -23.11
N LYS A 74 -1.04 -3.61 -22.88
CA LYS A 74 -0.16 -2.55 -22.37
C LYS A 74 -0.74 -1.77 -21.19
N VAL A 75 0.14 -1.50 -20.23
CA VAL A 75 -0.14 -0.54 -19.15
C VAL A 75 0.27 0.86 -19.61
N LYS A 76 -0.63 1.82 -19.46
CA LYS A 76 -0.45 3.22 -19.82
C LYS A 76 0.00 4.00 -18.58
N ILE A 77 1.06 4.79 -18.69
CA ILE A 77 1.57 5.65 -17.63
C ILE A 77 1.39 7.09 -18.08
N LEU A 78 0.46 7.82 -17.46
CA LEU A 78 0.21 9.23 -17.72
C LEU A 78 0.98 10.11 -16.72
N VAL A 79 1.94 10.88 -17.24
CA VAL A 79 2.69 11.89 -16.49
C VAL A 79 2.01 13.25 -16.66
N MET A 80 1.48 13.80 -15.56
CA MET A 80 0.71 15.06 -15.56
C MET A 80 0.98 15.87 -14.30
N ASP A 81 0.53 17.12 -14.23
CA ASP A 81 0.42 17.84 -12.95
C ASP A 81 -0.88 17.36 -12.27
N ILE A 82 -0.75 16.54 -11.22
CA ILE A 82 -1.93 15.95 -10.57
C ILE A 82 -2.73 17.05 -9.88
N ARG A 83 -4.04 17.09 -10.14
CA ARG A 83 -4.94 18.11 -9.59
C ARG A 83 -5.41 17.69 -8.20
N ASP A 84 -4.56 17.84 -7.21
CA ASP A 84 -4.80 17.48 -5.80
C ASP A 84 -4.93 18.69 -4.86
N GLY A 85 -4.71 19.91 -5.39
CA GLY A 85 -4.74 21.14 -4.61
C GLY A 85 -3.45 21.39 -3.85
N ALA A 86 -2.38 20.65 -4.15
CA ALA A 86 -1.07 20.87 -3.56
C ALA A 86 -0.57 22.28 -3.87
N THR A 87 0.04 22.87 -2.86
CA THR A 87 0.73 24.16 -2.92
C THR A 87 2.18 23.96 -2.50
N ALA A 88 3.03 24.96 -2.73
CA ALA A 88 4.44 24.85 -2.37
C ALA A 88 4.60 24.46 -0.89
N ASN A 89 5.25 23.32 -0.65
CA ASN A 89 5.49 22.71 0.66
C ASN A 89 4.26 22.12 1.38
N SER A 90 3.16 21.81 0.68
CA SER A 90 2.08 20.99 1.25
C SER A 90 2.26 19.50 0.97
N ALA A 91 1.42 18.69 1.61
CA ALA A 91 1.13 17.31 1.18
C ALA A 91 0.66 17.29 -0.29
N TYR A 92 0.92 16.19 -0.99
CA TYR A 92 0.58 15.99 -2.40
C TYR A 92 0.45 14.51 -2.73
N VAL A 93 -0.31 14.19 -3.78
CA VAL A 93 -0.46 12.84 -4.31
C VAL A 93 0.60 12.61 -5.38
N ALA A 94 1.62 11.83 -5.04
CA ALA A 94 2.75 11.55 -5.92
C ALA A 94 2.36 10.74 -7.17
N GLY A 95 1.38 9.86 -7.03
CA GLY A 95 0.83 9.05 -8.11
C GLY A 95 -0.47 8.39 -7.64
N TYR A 96 -1.23 7.85 -8.57
CA TYR A 96 -2.38 7.00 -8.23
C TYR A 96 -2.70 5.99 -9.34
N PHE A 97 -3.28 4.87 -8.92
CA PHE A 97 -4.12 4.00 -9.73
C PHE A 97 -5.59 4.34 -9.50
N ASP A 98 -6.39 4.43 -10.58
CA ASP A 98 -7.84 4.63 -10.47
C ASP A 98 -8.63 3.39 -10.92
N PRO A 99 -9.27 2.66 -10.00
CA PRO A 99 -10.12 1.52 -10.28
C PRO A 99 -11.20 1.74 -11.33
N VAL A 100 -11.64 2.99 -11.55
CA VAL A 100 -12.68 3.29 -12.54
C VAL A 100 -12.28 2.83 -13.95
N ASN A 101 -10.98 2.84 -14.24
CA ASN A 101 -10.45 2.48 -15.55
C ASN A 101 -10.61 0.98 -15.88
N TYR A 102 -10.96 0.14 -14.90
CA TYR A 102 -11.29 -1.27 -15.12
C TYR A 102 -12.67 -1.49 -15.77
N PHE A 103 -13.55 -0.47 -15.74
CA PHE A 103 -14.92 -0.55 -16.27
C PHE A 103 -15.06 0.22 -17.57
N PRO A 104 -16.03 -0.12 -18.43
CA PRO A 104 -16.39 0.71 -19.57
C PRO A 104 -16.75 2.15 -19.16
N ASP A 105 -16.50 3.11 -20.04
CA ASP A 105 -16.82 4.52 -19.77
C ASP A 105 -18.34 4.76 -19.71
N ASN A 106 -18.76 5.65 -18.82
CA ASN A 106 -20.14 6.06 -18.67
C ASN A 106 -20.25 7.58 -18.77
N PHE A 107 -20.79 8.06 -19.89
CA PHE A 107 -20.92 9.49 -20.18
C PHE A 107 -21.82 10.24 -19.18
N PHE A 108 -22.76 9.56 -18.52
CA PHE A 108 -23.63 10.16 -17.50
C PHE A 108 -22.96 10.27 -16.13
N SER A 109 -21.78 9.66 -15.96
CA SER A 109 -21.00 9.76 -14.74
C SER A 109 -20.06 10.98 -14.77
N ARG A 110 -19.94 11.64 -13.61
CA ARG A 110 -18.92 12.68 -13.39
C ARG A 110 -17.50 12.11 -13.30
N ILE A 111 -17.39 10.80 -13.12
CA ILE A 111 -16.14 10.04 -13.11
C ILE A 111 -16.13 9.20 -14.40
N ARG A 112 -15.14 9.43 -15.23
CA ARG A 112 -14.97 8.84 -16.56
C ARG A 112 -13.89 7.77 -16.52
N SER A 113 -14.01 6.79 -17.41
CA SER A 113 -13.07 5.68 -17.54
C SER A 113 -12.34 5.73 -18.88
N ASN A 114 -11.07 5.34 -18.88
CA ASN A 114 -10.32 5.05 -20.10
C ASN A 114 -10.56 3.63 -20.63
N TYR A 115 -11.23 2.78 -19.85
CA TYR A 115 -11.35 1.33 -20.06
C TYR A 115 -10.00 0.71 -20.45
N ALA A 116 -8.99 0.94 -19.61
CA ALA A 116 -7.59 0.57 -19.85
C ALA A 116 -6.81 0.47 -18.53
N GLU A 117 -5.67 -0.21 -18.53
CA GLU A 117 -4.72 -0.23 -17.43
C GLU A 117 -3.94 1.09 -17.39
N VAL A 118 -4.32 2.03 -16.50
CA VAL A 118 -3.69 3.38 -16.42
C VAL A 118 -3.10 3.66 -15.03
N LEU A 119 -1.84 4.10 -15.01
CA LEU A 119 -1.16 4.70 -13.87
C LEU A 119 -1.01 6.20 -14.08
N TYR A 120 -1.23 7.00 -13.04
CA TYR A 120 -1.09 8.45 -13.08
C TYR A 120 0.09 8.87 -12.20
N MET A 121 0.98 9.70 -12.73
CA MET A 121 2.21 10.13 -12.06
C MET A 121 2.27 11.66 -12.01
N ASP A 122 2.57 12.22 -10.84
CA ASP A 122 2.79 13.66 -10.70
C ASP A 122 4.15 14.05 -11.29
N GLY A 123 4.14 14.57 -12.51
CA GLY A 123 5.36 14.99 -13.22
C GLY A 123 5.96 16.31 -12.73
N LYS A 124 5.36 16.98 -11.74
CA LYS A 124 5.87 18.21 -11.15
C LYS A 124 6.46 17.93 -9.77
N GLU A 125 5.67 17.41 -8.85
CA GLU A 125 6.09 17.20 -7.46
C GLU A 125 7.10 16.05 -7.33
N LEU A 126 6.94 14.95 -8.08
CA LEU A 126 7.95 13.87 -8.09
C LEU A 126 9.27 14.32 -8.68
N ILE A 127 9.27 15.17 -9.71
CA ILE A 127 10.50 15.69 -10.31
C ILE A 127 11.22 16.63 -9.35
N ALA A 128 10.47 17.42 -8.56
CA ALA A 128 11.04 18.19 -7.46
C ALA A 128 11.65 17.28 -6.38
N ALA A 129 10.98 16.16 -6.07
CA ALA A 129 11.44 15.19 -5.07
C ALA A 129 12.76 14.49 -5.45
N LEU A 130 13.10 14.40 -6.75
CA LEU A 130 14.35 13.80 -7.23
C LEU A 130 15.63 14.41 -6.64
N LYS A 131 15.56 15.65 -6.14
CA LYS A 131 16.67 16.30 -5.44
C LYS A 131 17.05 15.58 -4.15
N ASN A 132 16.06 15.01 -3.46
CA ASN A 132 16.22 14.34 -2.17
C ASN A 132 16.23 12.82 -2.31
N ASP A 133 15.46 12.29 -3.27
CA ASP A 133 15.39 10.87 -3.57
C ASP A 133 15.44 10.63 -5.10
N PRO A 134 16.57 10.17 -5.66
CA PRO A 134 16.72 9.95 -7.10
C PRO A 134 15.80 8.86 -7.65
N ASN A 135 15.20 8.03 -6.80
CA ASN A 135 14.27 6.98 -7.19
C ASN A 135 12.81 7.38 -7.05
N ALA A 136 12.48 8.57 -6.53
CA ALA A 136 11.11 8.97 -6.18
C ALA A 136 10.11 8.61 -7.30
N PHE A 137 10.36 9.07 -8.52
CA PHE A 137 9.48 8.82 -9.66
C PHE A 137 9.29 7.33 -9.98
N ALA A 138 10.38 6.56 -10.01
CA ALA A 138 10.33 5.14 -10.38
C ALA A 138 9.76 4.27 -9.26
N SER A 139 10.06 4.61 -8.01
CA SER A 139 9.53 3.94 -6.83
C SER A 139 8.02 4.14 -6.68
N THR A 140 7.51 5.35 -6.91
CA THR A 140 6.07 5.63 -6.94
C THR A 140 5.40 4.88 -8.08
N ALA A 141 5.99 4.84 -9.28
CA ALA A 141 5.39 4.08 -10.39
C ALA A 141 5.30 2.57 -10.07
N ALA A 142 6.30 2.01 -9.38
CA ALA A 142 6.28 0.63 -8.91
C ALA A 142 5.21 0.39 -7.82
N HIS A 143 5.01 1.36 -6.92
CA HIS A 143 3.93 1.37 -5.93
C HIS A 143 2.56 1.32 -6.62
N GLU A 144 2.29 2.26 -7.54
CA GLU A 144 1.00 2.32 -8.24
C GLU A 144 0.74 1.10 -9.12
N PHE A 145 1.80 0.53 -9.71
CA PHE A 145 1.66 -0.69 -10.49
C PHE A 145 1.24 -1.88 -9.61
N GLN A 146 1.67 -1.94 -8.35
CA GLN A 146 1.20 -2.96 -7.42
C GLN A 146 -0.33 -2.91 -7.24
N HIS A 147 -0.88 -1.70 -7.03
CA HIS A 147 -2.33 -1.50 -6.91
C HIS A 147 -3.06 -2.03 -8.14
N LEU A 148 -2.55 -1.69 -9.34
CA LEU A 148 -3.09 -2.16 -10.61
C LEU A 148 -3.05 -3.69 -10.75
N LEU A 149 -1.93 -4.34 -10.38
CA LEU A 149 -1.80 -5.80 -10.42
C LEU A 149 -2.76 -6.50 -9.43
N ARG A 150 -2.97 -5.89 -8.26
CA ARG A 150 -3.82 -6.39 -7.18
C ARG A 150 -5.31 -6.25 -7.49
N TYR A 151 -5.73 -5.16 -8.12
CA TYR A 151 -7.15 -4.82 -8.28
C TYR A 151 -8.01 -5.92 -8.96
N PRO A 152 -7.58 -6.57 -10.06
CA PRO A 152 -8.37 -7.65 -10.67
C PRO A 152 -8.65 -8.81 -9.71
N ARG A 153 -7.77 -9.05 -8.72
CA ARG A 153 -7.92 -10.14 -7.72
C ARG A 153 -8.91 -9.75 -6.64
N MET A 154 -8.87 -8.48 -6.19
CA MET A 154 -9.89 -7.89 -5.33
C MET A 154 -11.27 -8.03 -5.98
N ARG A 155 -11.34 -7.69 -7.27
CA ARG A 155 -12.57 -7.76 -8.05
C ARG A 155 -13.08 -9.19 -8.22
N SER A 156 -12.22 -10.12 -8.63
CA SER A 156 -12.61 -11.53 -8.83
C SER A 156 -13.07 -12.21 -7.53
N ALA A 157 -12.46 -11.84 -6.40
CA ALA A 157 -12.84 -12.35 -5.09
C ALA A 157 -14.04 -11.61 -4.46
N ASN A 158 -14.48 -10.50 -5.06
CA ASN A 158 -15.49 -9.60 -4.52
C ASN A 158 -15.18 -9.17 -3.06
N GLN A 159 -13.93 -8.74 -2.85
CA GLN A 159 -13.36 -8.38 -1.55
C GLN A 159 -12.58 -7.07 -1.65
N THR A 160 -12.63 -6.26 -0.59
CA THR A 160 -11.72 -5.13 -0.38
C THR A 160 -10.58 -5.53 0.55
N ASP A 161 -9.45 -4.82 0.47
CA ASP A 161 -8.32 -4.98 1.39
C ASP A 161 -8.39 -3.95 2.50
N GLU A 162 -7.94 -4.36 3.69
CA GLU A 162 -7.56 -3.39 4.72
C GLU A 162 -6.48 -2.46 4.15
N THR A 163 -6.68 -1.14 4.29
CA THR A 163 -5.83 -0.10 3.70
C THR A 163 -4.36 -0.32 3.98
N TRP A 164 -3.98 -0.62 5.22
CA TRP A 164 -2.59 -0.83 5.60
C TRP A 164 -1.93 -2.02 4.90
N ILE A 165 -2.69 -3.07 4.58
CA ILE A 165 -2.18 -4.21 3.80
C ILE A 165 -2.01 -3.79 2.35
N ASN A 166 -2.98 -3.03 1.83
CA ASN A 166 -2.91 -2.55 0.47
C ASN A 166 -1.65 -1.69 0.27
N GLU A 167 -1.59 -0.56 0.97
CA GLU A 167 -0.49 0.40 0.92
C GLU A 167 0.84 -0.21 1.35
N GLY A 168 0.89 -0.97 2.45
CA GLY A 168 2.13 -1.57 2.93
C GLY A 168 2.74 -2.58 1.95
N THR A 169 1.91 -3.30 1.19
CA THR A 169 2.41 -4.19 0.13
C THR A 169 2.93 -3.37 -1.06
N SER A 170 2.26 -2.28 -1.44
CA SER A 170 2.67 -1.38 -2.53
C SER A 170 3.99 -0.66 -2.21
N GLU A 171 4.18 -0.24 -0.96
CA GLU A 171 5.45 0.30 -0.47
C GLU A 171 6.59 -0.71 -0.64
N VAL A 172 6.38 -1.97 -0.24
CA VAL A 172 7.40 -3.02 -0.40
C VAL A 172 7.57 -3.45 -1.86
N ALA A 173 6.56 -3.28 -2.72
CA ALA A 173 6.71 -3.54 -4.15
C ALA A 173 7.77 -2.64 -4.80
N SER A 174 7.87 -1.39 -4.35
CA SER A 174 8.95 -0.50 -4.81
C SER A 174 10.34 -1.02 -4.45
N ASP A 175 10.50 -1.64 -3.27
CA ASP A 175 11.76 -2.29 -2.87
C ASP A 175 12.05 -3.52 -3.73
N ILE A 176 11.03 -4.33 -4.02
CA ILE A 176 11.15 -5.53 -4.87
C ILE A 176 11.55 -5.13 -6.30
N ALA A 177 11.05 -4.00 -6.80
CA ALA A 177 11.45 -3.41 -8.08
C ALA A 177 12.88 -2.82 -8.09
N GLY A 178 13.59 -2.83 -6.95
CA GLY A 178 14.99 -2.40 -6.84
C GLY A 178 15.16 -0.92 -6.45
N TYR A 179 14.10 -0.24 -6.04
CA TYR A 179 14.15 1.18 -5.65
C TYR A 179 14.28 1.40 -4.13
N GLY A 180 14.37 0.30 -3.38
CA GLY A 180 14.44 0.29 -1.92
C GLY A 180 15.85 0.26 -1.33
N PRO A 181 15.95 0.27 0.01
CA PRO A 181 14.84 0.37 0.96
C PRO A 181 14.27 1.79 1.06
N GLN A 182 12.98 1.92 1.41
CA GLN A 182 12.30 3.21 1.59
C GLN A 182 12.79 3.96 2.84
N ASN A 183 13.89 4.68 2.67
CA ASN A 183 14.55 5.44 3.73
C ASN A 183 13.63 6.49 4.35
N GLY A 184 12.91 7.29 3.53
CA GLY A 184 11.99 8.32 4.03
C GLY A 184 10.88 7.75 4.93
N ARG A 185 10.33 6.58 4.58
CA ARG A 185 9.36 5.86 5.42
C ARG A 185 9.96 5.42 6.75
N MET A 186 11.18 4.91 6.78
CA MET A 186 11.85 4.53 8.05
C MET A 186 12.18 5.72 8.94
N ASP A 187 12.52 6.86 8.35
CA ASP A 187 12.72 8.12 9.07
C ASP A 187 11.43 8.61 9.72
N CYS A 188 10.35 8.66 8.94
CA CYS A 188 9.04 9.02 9.43
C CYS A 188 8.53 8.05 10.51
N TYR A 189 8.74 6.73 10.31
CA TYR A 189 8.42 5.70 11.29
C TYR A 189 9.12 5.96 12.64
N SER A 190 10.39 6.34 12.59
CA SER A 190 11.23 6.55 13.78
C SER A 190 11.06 7.95 14.39
N GLY A 191 10.45 8.87 13.65
CA GLY A 191 10.28 10.27 14.03
C GLY A 191 11.56 11.10 13.93
N VAL A 192 12.42 10.77 12.96
CA VAL A 192 13.70 11.46 12.72
C VAL A 192 13.75 12.02 11.30
N ASN A 193 14.52 13.09 11.08
CA ASN A 193 14.79 13.70 9.77
C ASN A 193 13.58 14.18 8.96
N ASP A 194 12.35 13.96 9.43
CA ASP A 194 11.10 14.48 8.88
C ASP A 194 10.26 15.12 9.99
N SER A 195 10.20 16.45 10.00
CA SER A 195 9.44 17.21 11.00
C SER A 195 7.94 16.94 10.95
N ARG A 196 7.41 16.47 9.81
CA ARG A 196 5.99 16.11 9.67
C ARG A 196 5.66 14.86 10.49
N CYS A 197 6.65 14.02 10.76
CA CYS A 197 6.49 12.76 11.47
C CYS A 197 7.07 12.80 12.89
N SER A 198 7.13 13.98 13.53
CA SER A 198 7.58 14.09 14.93
C SER A 198 6.86 13.08 15.85
N ASP A 199 7.59 12.49 16.81
CA ASP A 199 7.12 11.39 17.68
C ASP A 199 6.99 10.01 17.00
N GLY A 200 7.27 9.91 15.69
CA GLY A 200 7.24 8.65 14.95
C GLY A 200 5.89 7.92 15.05
N ILE A 201 5.93 6.59 15.07
CA ILE A 201 4.74 5.74 15.23
C ILE A 201 4.16 5.69 16.65
N ASN A 202 4.65 6.49 17.61
CA ASN A 202 4.19 6.44 18.99
C ASN A 202 2.69 6.77 19.12
N GLY A 203 1.88 5.75 19.43
CA GLY A 203 0.42 5.84 19.50
C GLY A 203 -0.30 5.87 18.17
N VAL A 204 0.42 5.77 17.05
CA VAL A 204 -0.16 5.66 15.71
C VAL A 204 -0.67 4.25 15.54
N SER A 205 -1.89 4.12 15.02
CA SER A 205 -2.46 2.81 14.68
C SER A 205 -2.05 2.39 13.28
N LEU A 206 -1.57 1.15 13.16
CA LEU A 206 -1.39 0.45 11.89
C LEU A 206 -2.74 0.09 11.24
N LEU A 207 -3.74 -0.25 12.05
CA LEU A 207 -5.00 -0.86 11.60
C LEU A 207 -6.15 0.13 11.40
N ASP A 208 -6.10 1.27 12.09
CA ASP A 208 -7.14 2.31 12.11
C ASP A 208 -6.56 3.60 11.53
N TRP A 209 -6.78 3.78 10.23
CA TRP A 209 -6.23 4.90 9.46
C TRP A 209 -7.09 6.14 9.63
N ASP A 210 -6.46 7.27 9.98
CA ASP A 210 -7.12 8.55 10.16
C ASP A 210 -6.74 9.43 8.98
N SER A 211 -7.74 9.88 8.22
CA SER A 211 -7.53 10.70 7.03
C SER A 211 -7.21 12.17 7.36
N SER A 212 -6.84 12.50 8.60
CA SER A 212 -6.57 13.87 9.03
C SER A 212 -5.14 14.08 9.56
N GLY A 213 -4.49 15.11 9.03
CA GLY A 213 -3.20 15.60 9.51
C GLY A 213 -2.01 14.68 9.19
N SER A 214 -0.95 14.79 9.99
CA SER A 214 0.32 14.09 9.82
C SER A 214 0.29 12.59 10.13
N ASP A 215 -0.80 12.08 10.71
CA ASP A 215 -0.86 10.67 11.11
C ASP A 215 -0.90 9.75 9.88
N ILE A 216 -1.44 10.20 8.75
CA ILE A 216 -1.46 9.43 7.50
C ILE A 216 -0.04 9.07 7.02
N LEU A 217 0.90 10.02 7.04
CA LEU A 217 2.31 9.78 6.68
C LEU A 217 2.96 8.73 7.59
N LYS A 218 2.65 8.78 8.88
CA LYS A 218 3.12 7.81 9.87
C LYS A 218 2.46 6.45 9.68
N GLN A 219 1.22 6.40 9.22
CA GLN A 219 0.47 5.18 8.92
C GLN A 219 1.02 4.46 7.70
N TYR A 220 1.31 5.19 6.61
CA TYR A 220 2.08 4.68 5.47
C TYR A 220 3.42 4.12 5.90
N SER A 221 4.16 4.88 6.73
CA SER A 221 5.46 4.47 7.25
C SER A 221 5.36 3.23 8.14
N TYR A 222 4.31 3.12 8.95
CA TYR A 222 4.06 1.93 9.77
C TYR A 222 3.71 0.71 8.89
N ALA A 223 2.83 0.88 7.91
CA ALA A 223 2.46 -0.17 6.98
C ALA A 223 3.65 -0.69 6.19
N TYR A 224 4.50 0.21 5.67
CA TYR A 224 5.76 -0.17 5.03
C TYR A 224 6.64 -1.00 5.97
N VAL A 225 6.97 -0.48 7.16
CA VAL A 225 7.89 -1.17 8.07
C VAL A 225 7.34 -2.53 8.53
N PHE A 226 6.05 -2.61 8.82
CA PHE A 226 5.43 -3.87 9.23
C PHE A 226 5.40 -4.87 8.08
N MET A 227 4.94 -4.48 6.89
CA MET A 227 4.89 -5.37 5.73
C MET A 227 6.28 -5.77 5.26
N ARG A 228 7.26 -4.87 5.33
CA ARG A 228 8.67 -5.16 5.02
C ARG A 228 9.25 -6.17 6.01
N TYR A 229 8.99 -6.00 7.29
CA TYR A 229 9.42 -6.94 8.31
C TYR A 229 8.80 -8.32 8.08
N LEU A 230 7.48 -8.39 7.83
CA LEU A 230 6.78 -9.64 7.55
C LEU A 230 7.30 -10.33 6.28
N TYR A 231 7.57 -9.55 5.23
CA TYR A 231 8.22 -10.02 4.01
C TYR A 231 9.60 -10.63 4.31
N ASP A 232 10.46 -9.90 5.01
CA ASP A 232 11.83 -10.32 5.29
C ASP A 232 11.90 -11.59 6.14
N ILE A 233 10.97 -11.77 7.09
CA ILE A 233 10.91 -12.94 7.97
C ILE A 233 10.09 -14.11 7.41
N SER A 234 9.42 -13.96 6.27
CA SER A 234 8.64 -15.03 5.64
C SER A 234 9.52 -16.11 4.98
N GLY A 235 10.72 -15.73 4.55
CA GLY A 235 11.63 -16.58 3.79
C GLY A 235 13.09 -16.22 4.03
N THR A 236 13.98 -17.13 3.65
CA THR A 236 15.45 -17.00 3.79
C THR A 236 16.12 -16.47 2.53
N ASN A 237 15.39 -16.38 1.43
CA ASN A 237 15.84 -15.84 0.14
C ASN A 237 14.67 -15.14 -0.58
N ASP A 238 14.99 -14.36 -1.61
CA ASP A 238 14.00 -13.52 -2.28
C ASP A 238 12.89 -14.31 -2.98
N SER A 239 13.19 -15.47 -3.55
CA SER A 239 12.17 -16.32 -4.17
C SER A 239 11.09 -16.76 -3.17
N GLN A 240 11.50 -17.17 -1.95
CA GLN A 240 10.55 -17.53 -0.90
C GLN A 240 9.72 -16.34 -0.43
N ARG A 241 10.34 -15.17 -0.27
CA ARG A 241 9.65 -13.95 0.19
C ARG A 241 8.68 -13.41 -0.87
N GLN A 242 9.09 -13.42 -2.13
CA GLN A 242 8.23 -13.08 -3.27
C GLN A 242 7.08 -14.08 -3.41
N ASN A 243 7.30 -15.37 -3.15
CA ASN A 243 6.22 -16.35 -3.14
C ASN A 243 5.20 -16.10 -2.01
N PHE A 244 5.66 -15.72 -0.82
CA PHE A 244 4.77 -15.27 0.25
C PHE A 244 3.89 -14.11 -0.22
N PHE A 245 4.49 -13.05 -0.78
CA PHE A 245 3.75 -11.89 -1.31
C PHE A 245 2.89 -12.18 -2.53
N ARG A 246 3.30 -13.14 -3.37
CA ARG A 246 2.46 -13.65 -4.45
C ARG A 246 1.15 -14.18 -3.89
N GLU A 247 1.19 -14.98 -2.84
CA GLU A 247 -0.02 -15.53 -2.23
C GLU A 247 -0.84 -14.48 -1.48
N THR A 248 -0.22 -13.44 -0.91
CA THR A 248 -0.97 -12.34 -0.31
C THR A 248 -1.81 -11.56 -1.32
N VAL A 249 -1.46 -11.59 -2.61
CA VAL A 249 -2.15 -10.87 -3.70
C VAL A 249 -2.95 -11.78 -4.63
N VAL A 250 -2.39 -12.88 -5.10
CA VAL A 250 -3.08 -13.82 -6.00
C VAL A 250 -4.05 -14.72 -5.23
N GLY A 251 -3.67 -15.16 -4.03
CA GLY A 251 -4.46 -16.07 -3.21
C GLY A 251 -4.80 -17.38 -3.93
N ALA A 252 -3.87 -17.95 -4.71
CA ALA A 252 -4.10 -19.15 -5.53
C ALA A 252 -4.54 -20.37 -4.70
N SER A 253 -4.23 -20.34 -3.41
CA SER A 253 -4.63 -21.32 -2.39
C SER A 253 -6.05 -21.15 -1.82
N GLY A 254 -6.79 -20.14 -2.29
CA GLY A 254 -8.17 -19.86 -1.87
C GLY A 254 -8.31 -18.78 -0.80
N THR A 255 -7.22 -18.16 -0.32
CA THR A 255 -7.27 -17.02 0.61
C THR A 255 -6.22 -15.99 0.24
N ARG A 256 -6.67 -14.77 -0.05
CA ARG A 256 -5.84 -13.58 -0.25
C ARG A 256 -5.69 -12.82 1.06
N ALA A 257 -4.64 -12.01 1.21
CA ALA A 257 -4.41 -11.22 2.42
C ALA A 257 -5.27 -9.94 2.47
N ASN A 258 -6.60 -10.07 2.37
CA ASN A 258 -7.51 -8.91 2.35
C ASN A 258 -7.85 -8.37 3.75
N SER A 259 -7.48 -9.10 4.80
CA SER A 259 -7.64 -8.69 6.20
C SER A 259 -6.44 -9.14 7.03
N THR A 260 -6.24 -8.54 8.21
CA THR A 260 -5.16 -8.91 9.13
C THR A 260 -5.19 -10.41 9.42
N GLY A 261 -6.36 -10.97 9.71
CA GLY A 261 -6.53 -12.41 9.93
C GLY A 261 -6.09 -13.26 8.73
N ASN A 262 -6.43 -12.86 7.51
CA ASN A 262 -6.05 -13.61 6.31
C ASN A 262 -4.56 -13.46 5.97
N LEU A 263 -3.97 -12.28 6.15
CA LEU A 263 -2.52 -12.09 6.00
C LEU A 263 -1.75 -13.03 6.93
N ILE A 264 -2.15 -13.10 8.19
CA ILE A 264 -1.50 -13.98 9.16
C ILE A 264 -1.79 -15.46 8.87
N ASN A 265 -2.96 -15.79 8.32
CA ASN A 265 -3.24 -17.14 7.85
C ASN A 265 -2.27 -17.56 6.73
N VAL A 266 -2.01 -16.67 5.76
CA VAL A 266 -1.02 -16.91 4.69
C VAL A 266 0.39 -17.02 5.28
N PHE A 267 0.77 -16.14 6.22
CA PHE A 267 2.10 -16.15 6.86
C PHE A 267 2.35 -17.41 7.70
N ARG A 268 1.31 -18.01 8.28
CA ARG A 268 1.42 -19.28 9.01
C ARG A 268 1.58 -20.49 8.11
N ASN A 269 1.31 -20.36 6.82
CA ASN A 269 1.42 -21.47 5.87
C ASN A 269 2.86 -21.59 5.38
N THR A 270 3.56 -22.63 5.84
CA THR A 270 4.98 -22.87 5.52
C THR A 270 5.25 -23.23 4.06
N ALA A 271 4.21 -23.51 3.25
CA ALA A 271 4.36 -23.60 1.81
C ALA A 271 4.71 -22.23 1.17
N TYR A 272 4.28 -21.14 1.80
CA TYR A 272 4.42 -19.77 1.29
C TYR A 272 5.41 -18.96 2.11
N ALA A 273 5.39 -19.12 3.44
CA ALA A 273 6.32 -18.53 4.37
C ALA A 273 7.12 -19.63 5.09
N PRO A 274 8.08 -20.29 4.42
CA PRO A 274 8.82 -21.44 4.96
C PRO A 274 9.65 -21.12 6.20
N ASN A 275 9.88 -19.84 6.49
CA ASN A 275 10.62 -19.40 7.66
C ASN A 275 9.73 -19.26 8.92
N PHE A 276 8.41 -19.46 8.81
CA PHE A 276 7.47 -19.45 9.93
C PHE A 276 7.70 -20.64 10.89
N ASP A 277 7.72 -20.35 12.20
CA ASP A 277 7.87 -21.33 13.27
C ASP A 277 6.76 -21.15 14.32
N ALA A 278 5.81 -22.08 14.31
CA ALA A 278 4.66 -22.08 15.22
C ALA A 278 5.05 -22.30 16.70
N SER A 279 6.21 -22.91 16.99
CA SER A 279 6.69 -23.08 18.37
C SER A 279 7.14 -21.75 18.99
N LEU A 280 7.53 -20.78 18.16
CA LEU A 280 7.99 -19.46 18.59
C LEU A 280 6.89 -18.40 18.51
N LEU A 281 6.09 -18.44 17.43
CA LEU A 281 5.08 -17.43 17.12
C LEU A 281 3.65 -17.88 17.44
N GLY A 282 3.44 -19.12 17.89
CA GLY A 282 2.12 -19.63 18.23
C GLY A 282 1.36 -20.20 17.04
N ASN A 283 0.15 -20.70 17.32
CA ASN A 283 -0.64 -21.50 16.38
C ASN A 283 -1.91 -20.83 15.87
N ASN A 284 -2.32 -19.69 16.43
CA ASN A 284 -3.54 -18.99 16.01
C ASN A 284 -3.18 -17.57 15.53
N ASN A 285 -4.02 -17.00 14.64
CA ASN A 285 -3.69 -15.72 13.99
C ASN A 285 -3.47 -14.58 14.98
N ALA A 286 -4.29 -14.49 16.03
CA ALA A 286 -4.20 -13.42 17.00
C ALA A 286 -2.89 -13.46 17.80
N ASP A 287 -2.47 -14.64 18.25
CA ASP A 287 -1.22 -14.83 18.96
C ASP A 287 -0.01 -14.61 18.05
N VAL A 288 -0.06 -15.09 16.81
CA VAL A 288 1.00 -14.84 15.81
C VAL A 288 1.14 -13.35 15.54
N PHE A 289 0.04 -12.65 15.29
CA PHE A 289 0.05 -11.20 15.07
C PHE A 289 0.61 -10.47 16.30
N PHE A 290 0.11 -10.79 17.50
CA PHE A 290 0.60 -10.19 18.74
C PHE A 290 2.12 -10.35 18.90
N ARG A 291 2.64 -11.56 18.68
CA ARG A 291 4.08 -11.85 18.84
C ARG A 291 4.91 -11.16 17.78
N VAL A 292 4.52 -11.20 16.51
CA VAL A 292 5.21 -10.48 15.43
C VAL A 292 5.24 -8.98 15.70
N PHE A 293 4.11 -8.42 16.14
CA PHE A 293 3.98 -7.01 16.50
C PHE A 293 4.86 -6.65 17.71
N ALA A 294 4.90 -7.51 18.74
CA ALA A 294 5.78 -7.34 19.89
C ALA A 294 7.27 -7.37 19.51
N LEU A 295 7.66 -8.32 18.65
CA LEU A 295 9.04 -8.43 18.15
C LEU A 295 9.45 -7.18 17.37
N LEU A 296 8.60 -6.72 16.44
CA LEU A 296 8.89 -5.52 15.66
C LEU A 296 8.94 -4.27 16.55
N GLY A 297 7.94 -4.06 17.41
CA GLY A 297 7.85 -2.90 18.29
C GLY A 297 9.02 -2.83 19.27
N ALA A 298 9.44 -3.96 19.83
CA ALA A 298 10.58 -4.02 20.74
C ALA A 298 11.89 -3.65 20.04
N GLN A 299 12.15 -4.24 18.87
CA GLN A 299 13.34 -3.93 18.07
C GLN A 299 13.35 -2.48 17.62
N SER A 300 12.19 -1.97 17.21
CA SER A 300 11.99 -0.58 16.81
C SER A 300 12.29 0.41 17.93
N PHE A 301 12.08 0.02 19.19
CA PHE A 301 12.40 0.84 20.36
C PHE A 301 13.77 0.54 20.97
N GLY A 302 14.58 -0.31 20.33
CA GLY A 302 15.86 -0.76 20.86
C GLY A 302 15.73 -1.49 22.20
N ILE A 303 14.70 -2.31 22.37
CA ILE A 303 14.55 -3.27 23.47
C ILE A 303 15.06 -4.63 22.99
N ALA A 304 16.19 -5.07 23.55
CA ALA A 304 16.83 -6.33 23.18
C ALA A 304 16.42 -7.54 24.05
N ASN A 305 15.74 -7.30 25.18
CA ASN A 305 15.35 -8.36 26.10
C ASN A 305 13.83 -8.52 26.10
N LEU A 306 13.34 -9.69 25.67
CA LEU A 306 11.92 -10.06 25.69
C LEU A 306 11.63 -11.32 26.53
N THR A 307 12.36 -11.54 27.63
CA THR A 307 12.11 -12.67 28.54
C THR A 307 10.81 -12.56 29.32
N ALA A 308 10.23 -11.37 29.44
CA ALA A 308 8.98 -11.10 30.14
C ALA A 308 8.10 -10.14 29.33
N VAL A 309 7.21 -10.71 28.53
CA VAL A 309 6.14 -9.98 27.84
C VAL A 309 4.82 -10.39 28.48
N GLU A 310 4.08 -9.42 29.00
CA GLU A 310 2.75 -9.65 29.54
C GLU A 310 1.73 -9.55 28.40
N GLN A 311 0.93 -10.59 28.21
CA GLN A 311 -0.09 -10.70 27.18
C GLN A 311 -1.44 -11.02 27.82
N VAL A 312 -2.45 -10.24 27.49
CA VAL A 312 -3.85 -10.64 27.61
C VAL A 312 -4.26 -11.27 26.30
N THR A 313 -4.62 -12.56 26.33
CA THR A 313 -4.94 -13.31 25.12
C THR A 313 -6.35 -13.00 24.60
N SER A 314 -6.77 -13.69 23.54
CA SER A 314 -8.09 -13.50 22.91
C SER A 314 -9.29 -13.81 23.82
N ASP A 315 -9.06 -14.49 24.94
CA ASP A 315 -10.09 -14.79 25.94
C ASP A 315 -10.39 -13.60 26.89
N GLY A 316 -9.53 -12.59 26.94
CA GLY A 316 -9.66 -11.44 27.85
C GLY A 316 -9.36 -11.79 29.31
N ALA A 317 -8.75 -12.94 29.58
CA ALA A 317 -8.39 -13.38 30.92
C ALA A 317 -7.25 -12.54 31.52
N SER A 318 -6.86 -12.86 32.76
CA SER A 318 -5.72 -12.22 33.42
C SER A 318 -4.44 -12.32 32.57
N PRO A 319 -3.56 -11.31 32.61
CA PRO A 319 -2.34 -11.31 31.80
C PRO A 319 -1.45 -12.51 32.11
N THR A 320 -0.89 -13.11 31.08
CA THR A 320 0.11 -14.17 31.19
C THR A 320 1.48 -13.63 30.79
N THR A 321 2.55 -14.13 31.42
CA THR A 321 3.92 -13.78 31.04
C THR A 321 4.46 -14.80 30.05
N ILE A 322 4.88 -14.35 28.88
CA ILE A 322 5.53 -15.16 27.85
C ILE A 322 6.98 -14.71 27.63
N ASN A 323 7.82 -15.65 27.20
CA ASN A 323 9.20 -15.38 26.82
C ASN A 323 9.34 -15.41 25.29
N LEU A 324 9.72 -14.28 24.69
CA LEU A 324 9.94 -14.14 23.25
C LEU A 324 11.43 -13.98 22.89
N ALA A 325 12.37 -14.22 23.82
CA ALA A 325 13.80 -14.03 23.56
C ALA A 325 14.33 -14.91 22.41
N THR A 326 13.92 -16.19 22.35
CA THR A 326 14.30 -17.10 21.26
C THR A 326 13.65 -16.67 19.94
N ALA A 327 12.40 -16.21 19.97
CA ALA A 327 11.72 -15.67 18.78
C ALA A 327 12.43 -14.41 18.26
N LEU A 328 12.86 -13.52 19.14
CA LEU A 328 13.62 -12.31 18.80
C LEU A 328 14.95 -12.64 18.12
N THR A 329 15.66 -13.67 18.59
CA THR A 329 16.89 -14.12 17.94
C THR A 329 16.62 -14.73 16.57
N ARG A 330 15.49 -15.41 16.39
CA ARG A 330 15.11 -16.04 15.11
C ARG A 330 14.65 -15.04 14.06
N TYR A 331 14.01 -13.95 14.48
CA TYR A 331 13.38 -12.94 13.63
C TYR A 331 13.94 -11.53 13.93
N PRO A 332 15.23 -11.30 13.66
CA PRO A 332 15.82 -9.97 13.81
C PRO A 332 15.33 -9.03 12.70
N LEU A 333 15.44 -7.72 12.92
CA LEU A 333 15.38 -6.74 11.84
C LEU A 333 16.46 -7.07 10.80
N SER A 334 16.03 -7.18 9.54
CA SER A 334 16.89 -7.40 8.39
C SER A 334 17.77 -6.16 8.11
N THR A 335 18.76 -6.32 7.24
CA THR A 335 19.60 -5.21 6.78
C THR A 335 18.83 -4.13 6.04
N THR A 336 17.68 -4.46 5.44
CA THR A 336 16.80 -3.49 4.76
C THR A 336 16.01 -2.61 5.74
N LEU A 337 15.93 -3.02 7.01
CA LEU A 337 15.38 -2.21 8.11
C LEU A 337 16.47 -1.69 9.07
N ALA A 338 17.76 -1.76 8.68
CA ALA A 338 18.87 -1.32 9.53
C ALA A 338 18.78 0.16 9.94
N ARG A 339 18.08 0.99 9.17
CA ARG A 339 17.89 2.40 9.51
C ARG A 339 17.12 2.60 10.81
N ILE A 340 16.18 1.71 11.13
CA ILE A 340 15.44 1.71 12.40
C ILE A 340 16.35 1.32 13.57
N VAL A 341 17.34 0.45 13.32
CA VAL A 341 18.34 0.09 14.36
C VAL A 341 19.22 1.29 14.68
N THR A 342 19.67 2.03 13.65
CA THR A 342 20.47 3.25 13.81
C THR A 342 19.67 4.39 14.44
N ASN A 343 18.39 4.51 14.07
CA ASN A 343 17.47 5.53 14.56
C ASN A 343 16.26 4.84 15.20
N PRO A 344 16.37 4.32 16.43
CA PRO A 344 15.21 3.73 17.10
C PRO A 344 14.13 4.78 17.32
N VAL A 345 12.87 4.34 17.42
CA VAL A 345 11.74 5.21 17.77
C VAL A 345 12.04 5.90 19.12
N VAL A 346 11.78 7.20 19.22
CA VAL A 346 11.93 7.93 20.49
C VAL A 346 10.61 8.65 20.81
N PRO A 347 9.83 8.17 21.79
CA PRO A 347 8.62 8.86 22.21
C PRO A 347 8.99 10.17 22.88
N THR A 348 8.43 11.23 22.37
CA THR A 348 8.47 12.61 22.90
C THR A 348 7.20 12.94 23.66
N THR A 349 6.10 12.24 23.38
CA THR A 349 4.79 12.51 24.00
C THR A 349 4.25 11.28 24.74
N ASN A 350 3.75 11.49 25.97
CA ASN A 350 3.05 10.44 26.68
C ASN A 350 1.62 10.27 26.12
N ARG A 351 1.27 9.04 25.71
CA ARG A 351 -0.05 8.71 25.15
C ARG A 351 -0.87 7.95 26.19
N GLY A 352 -1.87 8.63 26.77
CA GLY A 352 -2.74 8.07 27.82
C GLY A 352 -3.79 7.06 27.33
N SER A 353 -3.96 6.90 26.01
CA SER A 353 -4.85 5.91 25.40
C SER A 353 -4.10 5.13 24.32
N ILE A 354 -4.50 3.87 24.11
CA ILE A 354 -3.99 3.04 23.03
C ILE A 354 -5.13 2.66 22.09
N LYS A 355 -4.92 2.89 20.79
CA LYS A 355 -5.78 2.41 19.70
C LYS A 355 -5.44 0.96 19.37
N GLN A 356 -6.39 0.22 18.80
CA GLN A 356 -6.09 -1.08 18.21
C GLN A 356 -5.06 -0.89 17.09
N GLY A 357 -4.11 -1.81 16.95
CA GLY A 357 -3.02 -1.72 15.97
C GLY A 357 -1.93 -0.72 16.33
N ALA A 358 -1.90 -0.17 17.56
CA ALA A 358 -0.92 0.83 17.96
C ALA A 358 0.10 0.29 18.97
N THR A 359 1.27 0.93 18.99
CA THR A 359 2.30 0.78 20.02
C THR A 359 2.53 2.13 20.69
N ASN A 360 2.36 2.17 22.01
CA ASN A 360 2.74 3.30 22.84
C ASN A 360 4.08 2.98 23.51
N PHE A 361 5.09 3.79 23.23
CA PHE A 361 6.39 3.69 23.84
C PHE A 361 6.39 4.55 25.10
N TYR A 362 6.88 4.01 26.22
CA TYR A 362 6.92 4.72 27.49
C TYR A 362 8.30 4.62 28.12
N THR A 363 8.64 5.62 28.94
CA THR A 363 9.86 5.68 29.73
C THR A 363 9.52 5.70 31.22
N ALA A 364 10.53 5.53 32.09
CA ALA A 364 10.34 5.71 33.53
C ALA A 364 9.70 7.06 33.89
N ALA A 365 10.02 8.13 33.15
CA ALA A 365 9.46 9.46 33.36
C ALA A 365 7.98 9.57 32.95
N MET A 366 7.54 8.78 31.96
CA MET A 366 6.14 8.75 31.50
C MET A 366 5.25 7.83 32.33
N GLY A 367 5.85 6.93 33.13
CA GLY A 367 5.16 5.91 33.91
C GLY A 367 4.90 4.64 33.11
N THR A 368 4.66 3.53 33.80
CA THR A 368 4.33 2.23 33.18
C THR A 368 2.82 2.08 33.04
N PRO A 369 2.28 1.91 31.82
CA PRO A 369 0.85 1.67 31.60
C PRO A 369 0.36 0.43 32.36
N SER A 370 -0.80 0.52 32.99
CA SER A 370 -1.40 -0.60 33.71
C SER A 370 -2.10 -1.58 32.76
N ILE A 371 -2.08 -2.86 33.13
CA ILE A 371 -2.88 -3.91 32.50
C ILE A 371 -3.83 -4.45 33.56
N SER A 372 -5.13 -4.23 33.40
CA SER A 372 -6.16 -4.74 34.32
C SER A 372 -6.79 -6.04 33.81
N ALA A 373 -7.03 -6.98 34.73
CA ALA A 373 -7.87 -8.14 34.44
C ALA A 373 -9.32 -7.70 34.17
N GLY A 374 -10.03 -8.38 33.26
CA GLY A 374 -11.40 -8.03 32.91
C GLY A 374 -11.54 -6.80 32.00
N SER A 375 -10.44 -6.37 31.37
CA SER A 375 -10.47 -5.46 30.21
C SER A 375 -11.33 -6.07 29.09
N SER A 376 -12.15 -5.26 28.43
CA SER A 376 -12.86 -5.68 27.21
C SER A 376 -11.95 -5.86 25.99
N ARG A 377 -10.67 -5.45 26.10
CA ARG A 377 -9.68 -5.50 25.02
C ARG A 377 -9.00 -6.86 25.01
N LYS A 378 -8.78 -7.39 23.81
CA LYS A 378 -8.15 -8.69 23.54
C LYS A 378 -6.79 -8.48 22.87
N ASN A 379 -5.86 -9.41 23.07
CA ASN A 379 -4.56 -9.42 22.41
C ASN A 379 -3.78 -8.10 22.58
N TYR A 380 -3.72 -7.62 23.82
CA TYR A 380 -2.96 -6.44 24.20
C TYR A 380 -1.97 -6.78 25.31
N GLY A 381 -0.90 -6.01 25.42
CA GLY A 381 0.21 -6.40 26.28
C GLY A 381 1.27 -5.35 26.42
N ARG A 382 2.26 -5.63 27.28
CA ARG A 382 3.43 -4.79 27.47
C ARG A 382 4.69 -5.62 27.65
N VAL A 383 5.82 -5.00 27.35
CA VAL A 383 7.14 -5.54 27.67
C VAL A 383 7.61 -4.94 29.00
N THR A 384 7.86 -5.78 30.01
CA THR A 384 8.23 -5.35 31.37
C THR A 384 9.70 -5.58 31.71
N THR A 385 10.49 -6.08 30.75
CA THR A 385 11.88 -6.51 30.97
C THR A 385 12.85 -5.40 31.33
N VAL A 386 12.53 -4.15 31.03
CA VAL A 386 13.39 -2.99 31.28
C VAL A 386 12.59 -1.92 32.03
N THR A 387 13.10 -1.47 33.18
CA THR A 387 12.41 -0.49 34.04
C THR A 387 12.54 0.95 33.53
N THR A 388 13.49 1.21 32.63
CA THR A 388 13.78 2.56 32.12
C THR A 388 12.97 2.93 30.89
N LYS A 389 12.57 1.94 30.08
CA LYS A 389 11.73 2.11 28.88
C LYS A 389 10.99 0.82 28.52
N GLY A 390 9.80 0.93 27.95
CA GLY A 390 8.98 -0.22 27.55
C GLY A 390 8.01 0.11 26.43
N ILE A 391 7.31 -0.92 25.95
CA ILE A 391 6.24 -0.80 24.97
C ILE A 391 4.95 -1.35 25.55
N PHE A 392 3.85 -0.64 25.28
CA PHE A 392 2.48 -1.09 25.51
C PHE A 392 1.78 -1.11 24.16
N PHE A 393 1.16 -2.23 23.80
CA PHE A 393 0.62 -2.41 22.45
C PHE A 393 -0.72 -3.14 22.48
N TRP A 394 -1.56 -2.84 21.50
CA TRP A 394 -2.82 -3.53 21.27
C TRP A 394 -2.80 -4.12 19.86
N ALA A 395 -2.46 -5.39 19.75
CA ALA A 395 -2.27 -6.11 18.50
C ALA A 395 -3.38 -7.17 18.35
N ASP A 396 -4.63 -6.71 18.27
CA ASP A 396 -5.73 -7.62 17.96
C ASP A 396 -5.79 -7.87 16.46
N SER A 397 -5.96 -9.14 16.08
CA SER A 397 -6.13 -9.58 14.70
C SER A 397 -7.61 -9.87 14.46
N PRO A 398 -8.46 -8.84 14.25
CA PRO A 398 -9.84 -9.09 13.91
C PRO A 398 -9.84 -9.90 12.61
N ALA A 399 -10.75 -10.85 12.50
CA ALA A 399 -11.23 -11.21 11.18
C ALA A 399 -11.79 -9.91 10.63
N GLY A 400 -11.10 -9.28 9.66
CA GLY A 400 -11.51 -7.99 9.12
C GLY A 400 -13.00 -8.05 8.76
N ILE A 401 -13.67 -6.89 8.79
CA ILE A 401 -15.04 -6.80 8.30
C ILE A 401 -15.00 -7.26 6.83
N ASN A 402 -15.53 -8.45 6.55
CA ASN A 402 -15.85 -8.87 5.19
C ASN A 402 -16.99 -7.96 4.72
N ALA A 403 -16.65 -6.76 4.27
CA ALA A 403 -17.55 -5.98 3.44
C ALA A 403 -17.57 -6.69 2.07
N SER A 404 -18.30 -7.79 1.99
CA SER A 404 -18.77 -8.30 0.71
C SER A 404 -19.74 -7.27 0.17
N ALA A 405 -19.24 -6.28 -0.56
CA ALA A 405 -20.09 -5.51 -1.45
C ALA A 405 -20.59 -6.51 -2.48
N LYS A 406 -21.79 -7.08 -2.31
CA LYS A 406 -22.41 -7.89 -3.36
C LYS A 406 -22.56 -6.98 -4.57
N TYR A 407 -21.67 -7.10 -5.54
CA TYR A 407 -21.96 -6.65 -6.89
C TYR A 407 -22.95 -7.63 -7.48
N VAL A 408 -24.23 -7.33 -7.29
CA VAL A 408 -25.26 -7.94 -8.12
C VAL A 408 -25.21 -7.16 -9.44
N GLN A 409 -24.69 -7.78 -10.49
CA GLN A 409 -25.10 -7.39 -11.85
C GLN A 409 -26.59 -7.74 -11.93
N THR A 410 -27.46 -6.77 -11.67
CA THR A 410 -28.88 -6.92 -12.00
C THR A 410 -29.07 -6.44 -13.42
N ASN A 411 -29.25 -7.40 -14.32
CA ASN A 411 -29.98 -7.18 -15.56
C ASN A 411 -31.39 -7.73 -15.27
N GLU A 412 -32.45 -7.03 -15.67
CA GLU A 412 -33.81 -7.59 -15.63
C GLU A 412 -33.99 -8.81 -16.55
N GLU A 413 -32.98 -9.18 -17.34
CA GLU A 413 -33.01 -10.35 -18.22
C GLU A 413 -31.69 -11.13 -18.13
N GLY A 414 -31.77 -12.37 -17.63
CA GLY A 414 -30.64 -13.27 -17.36
C GLY A 414 -29.95 -13.82 -18.61
N THR A 415 -29.25 -12.98 -19.36
CA THR A 415 -28.32 -13.41 -20.43
C THR A 415 -26.93 -12.82 -20.22
N SER A 416 -25.89 -13.66 -20.40
CA SER A 416 -24.48 -13.26 -20.29
C SER A 416 -24.13 -12.23 -21.36
N LEU A 417 -23.52 -11.11 -20.96
CA LEU A 417 -22.98 -10.10 -21.87
C LEU A 417 -21.89 -10.71 -22.75
N THR A 418 -22.02 -10.52 -24.06
CA THR A 418 -20.94 -10.80 -25.01
C THR A 418 -20.01 -9.59 -24.98
N ILE A 419 -18.83 -9.73 -24.36
CA ILE A 419 -17.81 -8.68 -24.27
C ILE A 419 -17.33 -8.36 -25.71
N PRO A 420 -17.46 -7.11 -26.19
CA PRO A 420 -16.90 -6.74 -27.49
C PRO A 420 -15.37 -6.87 -27.42
N LYS A 421 -14.79 -7.70 -28.30
CA LYS A 421 -13.34 -7.73 -28.48
C LYS A 421 -12.94 -6.46 -29.24
N LYS A 422 -12.36 -5.50 -28.50
CA LYS A 422 -11.66 -4.30 -28.95
C LYS A 422 -12.54 -3.06 -29.21
N PRO A 423 -12.48 -2.01 -28.36
CA PRO A 423 -13.04 -0.69 -28.67
C PRO A 423 -12.33 -0.05 -29.86
N ARG A 424 -13.07 0.52 -30.82
CA ARG A 424 -12.45 1.29 -31.92
C ARG A 424 -12.10 2.71 -31.46
N SER A 425 -10.81 3.04 -31.41
CA SER A 425 -10.30 4.40 -31.31
C SER A 425 -10.83 5.25 -32.47
N LEU A 426 -11.73 6.20 -32.19
CA LEU A 426 -12.12 7.23 -33.14
C LEU A 426 -11.09 8.36 -33.08
N LYS A 427 -10.30 8.48 -34.15
CA LYS A 427 -9.38 9.60 -34.37
C LYS A 427 -10.18 10.78 -34.91
N SER A 428 -10.57 11.72 -34.05
CA SER A 428 -11.03 13.04 -34.49
C SER A 428 -10.10 14.10 -33.91
N VAL A 429 -9.59 14.99 -34.77
CA VAL A 429 -8.91 16.22 -34.36
C VAL A 429 -9.86 17.34 -34.71
N ILE A 430 -10.44 18.00 -33.71
CA ILE A 430 -11.17 19.25 -33.91
C ILE A 430 -10.16 20.37 -33.66
N GLU A 431 -9.67 20.99 -34.75
CA GLU A 431 -8.83 22.19 -34.65
C GLU A 431 -9.70 23.40 -34.33
N SER A 432 -9.43 24.06 -33.20
CA SER A 432 -10.03 25.35 -32.84
C SER A 432 -8.98 26.45 -32.92
N SER A 433 -9.41 27.72 -33.02
CA SER A 433 -8.54 28.90 -33.05
C SER A 433 -7.69 29.10 -31.79
N SER A 434 -7.88 28.27 -30.75
CA SER A 434 -7.11 28.24 -29.51
C SER A 434 -6.24 26.98 -29.34
N GLY A 435 -6.10 26.14 -30.38
CA GLY A 435 -5.38 24.86 -30.34
C GLY A 435 -6.30 23.63 -30.39
N PRO A 436 -5.74 22.40 -30.39
CA PRO A 436 -6.53 21.17 -30.43
C PRO A 436 -7.30 20.97 -29.12
N ILE A 437 -8.61 20.75 -29.22
CA ILE A 437 -9.47 20.38 -28.08
C ILE A 437 -9.22 18.91 -27.75
N PRO A 438 -8.96 18.54 -26.48
CA PRO A 438 -8.71 17.15 -26.16
C PRO A 438 -9.99 16.31 -26.29
N ILE A 439 -9.85 15.09 -26.80
CA ILE A 439 -10.95 14.14 -27.00
C ILE A 439 -10.62 12.82 -26.31
N CYS A 440 -11.32 12.56 -25.20
CA CYS A 440 -11.18 11.36 -24.40
C CYS A 440 -12.36 10.41 -24.63
N GLY A 441 -12.08 9.09 -24.62
CA GLY A 441 -13.07 8.01 -24.66
C GLY A 441 -12.96 7.05 -25.85
N ILE A 442 -13.38 5.80 -25.63
CA ILE A 442 -13.55 4.75 -26.64
C ILE A 442 -14.89 4.05 -26.39
N GLU A 443 -15.54 3.64 -27.48
CA GLU A 443 -16.85 2.95 -27.67
C GLU A 443 -17.72 2.53 -26.45
N PHE A 444 -19.03 2.83 -26.55
CA PHE A 444 -20.04 2.82 -25.50
C PHE A 444 -20.59 1.42 -25.13
N THR A 445 -20.72 1.14 -23.83
CA THR A 445 -21.61 0.10 -23.30
C THR A 445 -22.31 0.58 -22.02
N ASP A 446 -23.62 0.32 -21.91
CA ASP A 446 -24.52 0.76 -20.82
C ASP A 446 -24.29 0.03 -19.48
N ASP A 447 -23.08 0.09 -18.93
CA ASP A 447 -22.80 -0.45 -17.58
C ASP A 447 -22.76 0.64 -16.50
N LEU A 448 -23.31 0.29 -15.33
CA LEU A 448 -23.32 1.16 -14.15
C LEU A 448 -21.95 1.19 -13.48
N VAL A 449 -21.24 2.31 -13.61
CA VAL A 449 -19.99 2.59 -12.87
C VAL A 449 -20.33 2.95 -11.43
N ARG A 450 -19.89 2.13 -10.48
CA ARG A 450 -19.82 2.50 -9.06
C ARG A 450 -18.46 2.04 -8.55
N THR A 451 -17.68 2.92 -7.95
CA THR A 451 -16.45 2.56 -7.23
C THR A 451 -16.48 3.24 -5.86
N SER A 452 -16.04 2.52 -4.83
CA SER A 452 -16.03 2.98 -3.43
C SER A 452 -14.63 2.96 -2.82
N GLU A 453 -13.59 2.96 -3.65
CA GLU A 453 -12.21 3.09 -3.18
C GLU A 453 -11.80 4.56 -3.24
N SER A 454 -11.50 5.11 -2.06
CA SER A 454 -10.86 6.42 -1.94
C SER A 454 -9.37 6.26 -2.25
N ILE A 455 -8.84 7.08 -3.15
CA ILE A 455 -7.39 7.26 -3.33
C ILE A 455 -6.90 7.97 -2.04
N PRO A 456 -6.11 7.32 -1.19
CA PRO A 456 -5.58 7.99 -0.01
C PRO A 456 -4.60 9.09 -0.44
N ILE A 457 -4.57 10.19 0.30
CA ILE A 457 -3.67 11.33 0.02
C ILE A 457 -2.55 11.28 1.07
N GLU A 458 -1.30 11.30 0.59
CA GLU A 458 -0.09 11.31 1.45
C GLU A 458 0.27 12.69 1.99
#